data_AF-A0A7W1CJ62-F1
#
_entry.id   AF-A0A7W1CJ62-F1
#
_cell.length_a   1.000
_cell.length_b   1.000
_cell.length_c   1.000
_cell.angle_alpha   90.00
_cell.angle_beta   90.00
_cell.angle_gamma   90.00
#
_symmetry.space_group_name_H-M   'P 1'
#
loop_
_entity.id
_entity.type
_entity.pdbx_description
1 polymer ?
#
loop_
_entity_poly.entity_id
_entity_poly.type
_entity_poly.pdbx_seq_one_letter_code
_entity_poly.pdbx_strand_id
1 'polypeptide(L)'
;MTSLSLGISIRILFCIAIAVGFVYGYIEKQNELTEVRLLIPAITKELKGLRESNVRLQFAINKFENPANLLELAKKPELSYLNFPNASDVSVIHKNSDK
;
A
#
# COMPACT_ATOMS: atom_id res chain seq x y z
N MET A 1 -8.58 16.53 69.61
CA MET A 1 -9.39 16.50 68.37
C MET A 1 -8.59 16.70 67.08
N THR A 2 -7.44 17.39 67.11
CA THR A 2 -6.62 17.70 65.92
C THR A 2 -5.82 16.51 65.35
N SER A 3 -5.40 15.55 66.18
CA SER A 3 -4.66 14.36 65.70
C SER A 3 -5.54 13.35 64.94
N LEU A 4 -6.81 13.21 65.35
CA LEU A 4 -7.78 12.32 64.71
C LEU A 4 -8.18 12.84 63.32
N SER A 5 -8.39 14.16 63.17
CA SER A 5 -8.70 14.78 61.89
C SER A 5 -7.55 14.68 60.89
N LEU A 6 -6.30 14.82 61.36
CA LEU A 6 -5.12 14.72 60.51
C LEU A 6 -4.94 13.31 59.91
N GLY A 7 -5.18 12.27 60.72
CA GLY A 7 -5.12 10.88 60.25
C GLY A 7 -6.18 10.55 59.19
N ILE A 8 -7.38 11.14 59.29
CA ILE A 8 -8.45 10.99 58.30
C ILE A 8 -8.08 11.70 56.99
N SER A 9 -7.56 12.93 57.07
CA SER A 9 -7.12 13.68 55.89
C SER A 9 -6.02 12.95 55.10
N ILE A 10 -5.04 12.35 55.78
CA ILE A 10 -3.96 11.60 55.13
C ILE A 10 -4.51 10.36 54.41
N ARG A 11 -5.46 9.64 55.02
CA ARG A 11 -6.10 8.47 54.38
C ARG A 11 -6.88 8.86 53.13
N ILE A 12 -7.63 9.95 53.18
CA ILE A 12 -8.36 10.46 52.02
C ILE A 12 -7.38 10.84 50.89
N LEU A 13 -6.30 11.52 51.23
CA LEU A 13 -5.28 11.92 50.26
C LEU A 13 -4.61 10.70 49.61
N PHE A 14 -4.33 9.66 50.39
CA PHE A 14 -3.80 8.39 49.88
C PHE A 14 -4.80 7.67 48.95
N CYS A 15 -6.08 7.63 49.32
CA CYS A 15 -7.13 7.07 48.45
C CYS A 15 -7.26 7.83 47.13
N ILE A 16 -7.19 9.17 47.17
CA ILE A 16 -7.22 10.00 45.97
C ILE A 16 -5.99 9.72 45.10
N ALA A 17 -4.80 9.63 45.69
CA ALA A 17 -3.57 9.35 44.95
C ALA A 17 -3.64 7.99 44.23
N ILE A 18 -4.15 6.95 44.90
CA ILE A 18 -4.38 5.64 44.29
C ILE A 18 -5.39 5.75 43.14
N ALA A 19 -6.53 6.40 43.37
CA ALA A 19 -7.57 6.56 42.34
C ALA A 19 -7.05 7.30 41.10
N VAL A 20 -6.27 8.37 41.29
CA VAL A 20 -5.63 9.11 40.19
C VAL A 20 -4.64 8.21 39.44
N GLY A 21 -3.84 7.41 40.15
CA GLY A 21 -2.91 6.46 39.53
C GLY A 21 -3.64 5.41 38.66
N PHE A 22 -4.74 4.84 39.16
CA PHE A 22 -5.56 3.90 38.39
C PHE A 22 -6.18 4.55 37.15
N VAL A 23 -6.73 5.76 37.28
CA VAL A 23 -7.32 6.50 36.15
C VAL A 23 -6.25 6.81 35.11
N TYR A 24 -5.07 7.26 35.53
CA TYR A 24 -3.96 7.53 34.62
C TYR A 24 -3.55 6.28 33.84
N GLY A 25 -3.35 5.15 34.53
CA GLY A 25 -3.01 3.88 33.88
C GLY A 25 -4.09 3.39 32.91
N TYR A 26 -5.37 3.61 33.25
CA TYR A 26 -6.48 3.26 32.38
C TYR A 26 -6.55 4.13 31.11
N ILE A 27 -6.30 5.44 31.24
CA ILE A 27 -6.22 6.36 30.09
C ILE A 27 -5.05 5.98 29.17
N GLU A 28 -3.88 5.68 29.75
CA GLU A 28 -2.71 5.25 28.98
C GLU A 28 -3.01 4.00 28.13
N LYS A 29 -3.67 3.01 28.72
CA LYS A 29 -4.08 1.79 28.00
C LYS A 29 -5.12 2.06 26.92
N GLN A 30 -6.01 3.02 27.12
CA GLN A 30 -6.94 3.45 26.08
C GLN A 30 -6.25 4.21 24.94
N ASN A 31 -5.24 5.03 25.26
CA ASN A 31 -4.47 5.76 24.26
C ASN A 31 -3.69 4.80 23.35
N GLU A 32 -3.00 3.81 23.94
CA GLU A 32 -2.28 2.77 23.18
C GLU A 32 -3.22 2.04 22.20
N LEU A 33 -4.41 1.65 22.66
CA LEU A 33 -5.42 1.00 21.81
C LEU A 33 -5.93 1.94 20.71
N THR A 34 -6.11 3.22 21.03
CA THR A 34 -6.62 4.24 20.10
C THR A 34 -5.62 4.56 19.01
N GLU A 35 -4.33 4.65 19.36
CA GLU A 35 -3.24 4.88 18.40
C GLU A 35 -3.16 3.75 17.37
N VAL A 36 -3.21 2.50 17.83
CA VAL A 36 -3.24 1.33 16.92
C VAL A 36 -4.49 1.36 16.03
N ARG A 37 -5.65 1.70 16.58
CA ARG A 37 -6.91 1.79 15.82
C ARG A 37 -6.90 2.89 14.77
N LEU A 38 -6.14 3.96 14.97
CA LEU A 38 -5.96 5.04 14.00
C LEU A 38 -5.07 4.63 12.82
N LEU A 39 -4.11 3.74 13.04
CA LEU A 39 -3.23 3.24 11.98
C LEU A 39 -3.94 2.29 11.01
N ILE A 40 -4.90 1.50 11.50
CA ILE A 40 -5.69 0.55 10.69
C ILE A 40 -6.37 1.22 9.47
N PRO A 41 -7.17 2.29 9.61
CA PRO A 41 -7.84 2.91 8.46
C PRO A 41 -6.84 3.57 7.50
N ALA A 42 -5.72 4.10 8.00
CA ALA A 42 -4.67 4.67 7.15
C ALA A 42 -4.05 3.60 6.24
N ILE A 43 -3.62 2.47 6.82
CA ILE A 43 -3.05 1.34 6.08
C ILE A 43 -4.09 0.73 5.12
N THR A 44 -5.35 0.64 5.55
CA THR A 44 -6.44 0.11 4.71
C THR A 44 -6.66 0.98 3.47
N LYS A 45 -6.56 2.32 3.61
CA LYS A 45 -6.68 3.25 2.49
C LYS A 45 -5.54 3.09 1.48
N GLU A 46 -4.30 2.94 1.98
CA GLU A 46 -3.14 2.70 1.13
C GLU A 46 -3.23 1.37 0.37
N LEU A 47 -3.59 0.28 1.07
CA LEU A 47 -3.81 -1.03 0.45
C LEU A 47 -4.90 -0.99 -0.63
N LYS A 48 -5.99 -0.25 -0.38
CA LYS A 48 -7.05 -0.07 -1.36
C LYS A 48 -6.54 0.64 -2.62
N GLY A 49 -5.82 1.76 -2.46
CA GLY A 49 -5.23 2.49 -3.58
C GLY A 49 -4.22 1.65 -4.39
N LEU A 50 -3.42 0.84 -3.70
CA LEU A 50 -2.48 -0.07 -4.36
C LEU A 50 -3.21 -1.19 -5.12
N ARG A 51 -4.27 -1.75 -4.54
CA ARG A 51 -5.10 -2.77 -5.20
C ARG A 51 -5.80 -2.22 -6.43
N GLU A 52 -6.38 -1.02 -6.36
CA GLU A 52 -7.00 -0.34 -7.50
C GLU A 52 -5.99 -0.09 -8.62
N SER A 53 -4.78 0.34 -8.27
CA SER A 53 -3.69 0.52 -9.23
C SER A 53 -3.31 -0.80 -9.89
N ASN A 54 -3.17 -1.87 -9.11
CA ASN A 54 -2.83 -3.20 -9.63
C ASN A 54 -3.91 -3.71 -10.60
N VAL A 55 -5.20 -3.58 -10.23
CA VAL A 55 -6.32 -3.94 -11.11
C VAL A 55 -6.29 -3.13 -12.41
N ARG A 56 -6.02 -1.82 -12.33
CA ARG A 56 -5.91 -0.96 -13.52
C ARG A 56 -4.73 -1.37 -14.41
N LEU A 57 -3.56 -1.64 -13.83
CA LEU A 57 -2.39 -2.12 -14.58
C LEU A 57 -2.68 -3.47 -15.22
N GLN A 58 -3.28 -4.40 -14.49
CA GLN A 58 -3.64 -5.71 -15.00
C GLN A 58 -4.66 -5.64 -16.14
N PHE A 59 -5.63 -4.72 -16.06
CA PHE A 59 -6.53 -4.43 -17.16
C PHE A 59 -5.79 -3.87 -18.38
N ALA A 60 -4.86 -2.93 -18.18
CA ALA A 60 -4.06 -2.38 -19.28
C ALA A 60 -3.20 -3.46 -19.94
N ILE A 61 -2.51 -4.28 -19.16
CA ILE A 61 -1.74 -5.44 -19.63
C ILE A 61 -2.66 -6.35 -20.45
N ASN A 62 -3.80 -6.76 -19.91
CA ASN A 62 -4.74 -7.62 -20.65
C ASN A 62 -5.27 -6.96 -21.94
N LYS A 63 -5.41 -5.63 -21.98
CA LYS A 63 -5.84 -4.94 -23.19
C LYS A 63 -4.75 -4.91 -24.26
N PHE A 64 -3.49 -4.68 -23.87
CA PHE A 64 -2.37 -4.53 -24.81
C PHE A 64 -1.71 -5.87 -25.17
N GLU A 65 -1.65 -6.82 -24.24
CA GLU A 65 -0.92 -8.09 -24.37
C GLU A 65 -1.83 -9.28 -24.67
N ASN A 66 -3.15 -9.09 -24.73
CA ASN A 66 -4.03 -10.18 -25.14
C ASN A 66 -3.69 -10.56 -26.60
N PRO A 67 -3.27 -11.81 -26.86
CA PRO A 67 -2.83 -12.25 -28.18
C PRO A 67 -3.92 -12.09 -29.25
N ALA A 68 -5.20 -12.13 -28.88
CA ALA A 68 -6.31 -11.86 -29.80
C ALA A 68 -6.31 -10.39 -30.28
N ASN A 69 -6.09 -9.44 -29.37
CA ASN A 69 -5.98 -8.01 -29.71
C ASN A 69 -4.72 -7.72 -30.53
N LEU A 70 -3.60 -8.36 -30.20
CA LEU A 70 -2.35 -8.23 -30.95
C LEU A 70 -2.49 -8.77 -32.37
N LEU A 71 -3.18 -9.91 -32.54
CA LEU A 71 -3.53 -10.46 -33.86
C LEU A 71 -4.46 -9.55 -34.65
N GLU A 72 -5.40 -8.86 -34.00
CA GLU A 72 -6.31 -7.92 -34.65
C GLU A 72 -5.60 -6.62 -35.07
N LEU A 73 -4.67 -6.13 -34.25
CA LEU A 73 -3.78 -4.99 -34.59
C LEU A 73 -2.84 -5.34 -35.74
N ALA A 74 -2.26 -6.55 -35.77
CA ALA A 74 -1.39 -7.01 -36.85
C ALA A 74 -2.13 -7.12 -38.21
N LYS A 75 -3.46 -7.30 -38.19
CA LYS A 75 -4.30 -7.35 -39.39
C LYS A 75 -4.64 -5.97 -39.95
N LYS A 76 -4.40 -4.87 -39.22
CA LYS A 76 -4.67 -3.52 -39.71
C LYS A 76 -3.59 -3.11 -40.74
N PRO A 77 -3.98 -2.69 -41.95
CA PRO A 77 -3.02 -2.30 -43.00
C PRO A 77 -2.15 -1.10 -42.60
N GLU A 78 -2.66 -0.25 -41.71
CA GLU A 78 -1.95 0.91 -41.14
C GLU A 78 -0.76 0.53 -40.25
N LEU A 79 -0.68 -0.72 -39.79
CA LEU A 79 0.42 -1.24 -38.97
C LEU A 79 1.24 -2.31 -39.72
N SER A 80 1.06 -2.41 -41.04
CA SER A 80 1.72 -3.44 -41.87
C SER A 80 3.25 -3.39 -41.79
N TYR A 81 3.83 -2.21 -41.48
CA TYR A 81 5.28 -2.01 -41.29
C TYR A 81 5.84 -2.60 -39.97
N LEU A 82 4.99 -3.01 -39.03
CA LEU A 82 5.38 -3.71 -37.80
C LEU A 82 5.50 -5.22 -38.00
N ASN A 83 5.17 -5.74 -39.20
CA ASN A 83 5.44 -7.14 -39.52
C ASN A 83 6.96 -7.36 -39.52
N PHE A 84 7.39 -8.34 -38.73
CA PHE A 84 8.77 -8.79 -38.74
C PHE A 84 9.14 -9.21 -40.17
N PRO A 85 10.27 -8.72 -40.73
CA PRO A 85 10.70 -9.13 -42.05
C PRO A 85 10.82 -10.66 -42.07
N ASN A 86 10.24 -11.30 -43.08
CA ASN A 86 10.45 -12.73 -43.27
C ASN A 86 11.93 -12.97 -43.57
N ALA A 87 12.45 -14.15 -43.23
CA ALA A 87 13.86 -14.48 -43.49
C ALA A 87 14.26 -14.31 -44.98
N SER A 88 13.29 -14.35 -45.89
CA SER A 88 13.43 -14.07 -47.32
C SER A 88 13.64 -12.59 -47.67
N ASP A 89 13.29 -11.65 -46.79
CA ASP A 89 13.42 -10.20 -47.00
C ASP A 89 14.73 -9.63 -46.43
N VAL A 90 15.51 -10.45 -45.71
CA VAL A 90 16.78 -10.04 -45.09
C VAL A 90 17.95 -10.44 -45.98
N SER A 91 18.42 -9.50 -46.80
CA SER A 91 19.68 -9.66 -47.52
C SER A 91 20.85 -9.32 -46.59
N VAL A 92 21.55 -10.36 -46.13
CA VAL A 92 22.79 -10.19 -45.36
C VAL A 92 23.92 -9.85 -46.34
N ILE A 93 24.28 -8.58 -46.42
CA ILE A 93 25.43 -8.15 -47.22
C ILE A 93 26.70 -8.53 -46.45
N HIS A 94 27.38 -9.60 -46.91
CA HIS A 94 28.69 -9.96 -46.41
C HIS A 94 29.70 -8.93 -46.94
N LYS A 95 30.23 -8.08 -46.06
CA LYS A 95 31.31 -7.16 -46.42
C LYS A 95 32.56 -8.01 -46.64
N ASN A 96 32.84 -8.34 -47.90
CA ASN A 96 34.14 -8.87 -48.29
C ASN A 96 35.15 -7.76 -48.03
N SER A 97 35.94 -7.94 -46.98
CA SER A 97 37.10 -7.09 -46.72
C SER A 97 38.20 -7.51 -47.70
N ASP A 98 37.99 -7.19 -48.98
CA ASP A 98 39.03 -7.31 -49.99
C ASP A 98 39.84 -6.00 -50.04
N LYS A 99 41.09 -6.17 -49.57
CA LYS A 99 42.28 -5.30 -49.65
C LYS A 99 42.48 -4.26 -48.55
#